data_AF-A0A7C5JKL0-F1
#
_entry.id   AF-A0A7C5JKL0-F1
#
_cell.length_a   1.000
_cell.length_b   1.000
_cell.length_c   1.000
_cell.angle_alpha   90.00
_cell.angle_beta   90.00
_cell.angle_gamma   90.00
#
_symmetry.space_group_name_H-M   'P 1'
#
loop_
_entity.id
_entity.type
_entity.pdbx_description
1 polymer ?
#
loop_
_entity_poly.entity_id
_entity_poly.type
_entity_poly.pdbx_seq_one_letter_code
_entity_poly.pdbx_strand_id
1 'polypeptide(L)'
;MINGVNMTTYTKIGLLSLVTLALIGCGDNYSSNDNSADTNNNLKSLDRSVNFLTDTDGMSLYTFDKDTLNKSNCDAECQKIWPLFQGANTTSSDIKVLDGTDHLAYRKHPLYYFVNDNAVGDVNGDNVKNVWHLVYAAKSLTDSQTKYSAETMTQTYLTDKDGRALYTFDKDTKGVSNCYGECEEIWPVYHISNVQGVPTGLTVSDFTTIFRDANQSKTGILEQTAYKGKPLYYFTPDAKQSGETKGDWVKGVWHVVEISSVKTSAVKASPYTAEAVEKGKAIFTNPSKCSRCHGVDGQTKPLGVDNIIARYGDAKLITQKLKDMRDNGNPSNRDDAMVTVAKGLSDEAIINLSAFVATLKK
;
A
#
# COMPACT_ATOMS: atom_id res chain seq x y z
N MET A 1 68.02 -21.68 -39.07
CA MET A 1 66.64 -21.82 -39.56
C MET A 1 65.99 -22.97 -38.80
N ILE A 2 64.68 -22.87 -38.56
CA ILE A 2 63.75 -23.86 -37.99
C ILE A 2 63.66 -23.92 -36.45
N ASN A 3 62.54 -23.34 -35.98
CA ASN A 3 61.61 -23.67 -34.88
C ASN A 3 62.02 -24.65 -33.76
N GLY A 4 61.69 -24.25 -32.53
CA GLY A 4 61.55 -25.16 -31.39
C GLY A 4 60.81 -24.48 -30.23
N VAL A 5 59.53 -24.81 -30.07
CA VAL A 5 58.67 -24.45 -28.94
C VAL A 5 59.14 -25.22 -27.70
N ASN A 6 59.31 -24.54 -26.56
CA ASN A 6 59.57 -25.19 -25.28
C ASN A 6 58.32 -25.13 -24.38
N MET A 7 57.87 -26.34 -24.06
CA MET A 7 56.80 -26.72 -23.16
C MET A 7 57.43 -26.95 -21.78
N THR A 8 56.97 -26.26 -20.73
CA THR A 8 57.34 -26.60 -19.34
C THR A 8 56.13 -26.50 -18.41
N THR A 9 55.55 -27.68 -18.15
CA THR A 9 55.10 -28.21 -16.85
C THR A 9 54.76 -27.23 -15.72
N TYR A 10 53.51 -27.26 -15.28
CA TYR A 10 53.16 -27.04 -13.88
C TYR A 10 52.38 -28.23 -13.31
N THR A 11 52.90 -28.68 -12.18
CA THR A 11 52.59 -29.87 -11.41
C THR A 11 51.25 -29.76 -10.70
N LYS A 12 50.46 -30.84 -10.74
CA LYS A 12 49.27 -31.05 -9.89
C LYS A 12 49.69 -31.15 -8.42
N ILE A 13 49.04 -30.38 -7.54
CA ILE A 13 48.84 -30.76 -6.14
C ILE A 13 47.33 -30.67 -5.89
N GLY A 14 46.74 -31.84 -5.61
CA GLY A 14 45.33 -31.96 -5.26
C GLY A 14 45.10 -31.63 -3.79
N LEU A 15 43.95 -31.04 -3.52
CA LEU A 15 43.24 -31.19 -2.25
C LEU A 15 41.77 -31.39 -2.56
N LEU A 16 41.34 -32.66 -2.40
CA LEU A 16 39.96 -33.06 -2.28
C LEU A 16 39.41 -32.45 -0.98
N SER A 17 38.34 -31.66 -1.10
CA SER A 17 37.41 -31.41 -0.01
C SER A 17 36.05 -31.93 -0.45
N LEU A 18 35.73 -33.16 -0.04
CA LEU A 18 34.37 -33.69 -0.06
C LEU A 18 33.58 -32.99 1.05
N VAL A 19 32.62 -32.15 0.67
CA VAL A 19 31.44 -31.93 1.50
C VAL A 19 30.26 -32.50 0.74
N THR A 20 29.90 -33.72 1.12
CA THR A 20 28.64 -34.37 0.75
C THR A 20 27.49 -33.61 1.40
N LEU A 21 26.81 -32.76 0.63
CA LEU A 21 25.50 -32.25 1.00
C LEU A 21 24.47 -33.27 0.51
N ALA A 22 23.91 -34.03 1.44
CA ALA A 22 22.87 -35.01 1.18
C ALA A 22 21.67 -34.33 0.53
N LEU A 23 21.32 -34.75 -0.68
CA LEU A 23 19.99 -34.56 -1.22
C LEU A 23 19.02 -35.43 -0.41
N ILE A 24 18.29 -34.81 0.51
CA ILE A 24 16.97 -35.32 0.87
C ILE A 24 16.02 -34.76 -0.19
N GLY A 25 15.83 -35.56 -1.24
CA GLY A 25 14.66 -35.43 -2.08
C GLY A 25 13.45 -35.93 -1.30
N CYS A 26 12.55 -35.02 -0.94
CA CYS A 26 11.14 -35.34 -0.87
C CYS A 26 10.55 -34.84 -2.19
N GLY A 27 10.50 -35.74 -3.17
CA GLY A 27 9.60 -35.58 -4.29
C GLY A 27 8.21 -35.97 -3.79
N ASP A 28 7.39 -34.97 -3.49
CA ASP A 28 5.96 -35.20 -3.39
C ASP A 28 5.35 -34.92 -4.76
N ASN A 29 4.93 -36.03 -5.39
CA ASN A 29 3.96 -36.02 -6.47
C ASN A 29 2.81 -35.09 -6.07
N TYR A 30 2.62 -34.00 -6.83
CA TYR A 30 1.38 -33.22 -6.79
C TYR A 30 0.28 -34.09 -7.44
N SER A 31 -0.24 -35.03 -6.65
CA SER A 31 -1.48 -35.73 -6.95
C SER A 31 -2.60 -34.75 -6.65
N SER A 32 -3.14 -34.14 -7.70
CA SER A 32 -4.39 -33.40 -7.68
C SER A 32 -5.52 -34.32 -7.17
N ASN A 33 -5.88 -34.18 -5.89
CA ASN A 33 -7.20 -34.47 -5.35
C ASN A 33 -7.26 -33.97 -3.91
N ASP A 34 -7.42 -32.65 -3.75
CA ASP A 34 -8.04 -32.08 -2.56
C ASP A 34 -9.22 -31.23 -3.02
N ASN A 35 -10.42 -31.80 -2.90
CA ASN A 35 -11.68 -31.10 -3.06
C ASN A 35 -12.01 -30.43 -1.71
N SER A 36 -11.32 -29.34 -1.42
CA SER A 36 -11.76 -28.34 -0.45
C SER A 36 -11.41 -26.95 -0.98
N ALA A 37 -12.30 -26.45 -1.85
CA ALA A 37 -12.22 -25.09 -2.35
C ALA A 37 -12.49 -24.11 -1.19
N ASP A 38 -11.42 -23.50 -0.65
CA ASP A 38 -11.53 -22.20 0.01
C ASP A 38 -11.94 -21.18 -1.07
N THR A 39 -13.25 -20.99 -1.18
CA THR A 39 -13.95 -20.25 -2.25
C THR A 39 -13.99 -18.74 -2.00
N ASN A 40 -13.27 -18.23 -1.00
CA ASN A 40 -13.35 -16.82 -0.64
C ASN A 40 -12.47 -15.98 -1.57
N ASN A 41 -13.04 -15.53 -2.69
CA ASN A 41 -12.39 -14.66 -3.67
C ASN A 41 -12.20 -13.22 -3.16
N ASN A 42 -11.44 -13.10 -2.07
CA ASN A 42 -11.30 -11.88 -1.29
C ASN A 42 -9.90 -11.29 -1.48
N LEU A 43 -9.87 -10.00 -1.76
CA LEU A 43 -8.67 -9.18 -1.70
C LEU A 43 -8.45 -8.68 -0.28
N LYS A 44 -7.19 -8.44 0.06
CA LYS A 44 -6.77 -7.91 1.36
C LYS A 44 -5.90 -6.67 1.15
N SER A 45 -5.53 -6.06 2.25
CA SER A 45 -4.57 -4.97 2.28
C SER A 45 -3.54 -5.20 3.38
N LEU A 46 -2.33 -4.73 3.16
CA LEU A 46 -1.27 -4.67 4.15
C LEU A 46 -0.71 -3.25 4.21
N ASP A 47 -0.07 -2.94 5.33
CA ASP A 47 0.58 -1.65 5.56
C ASP A 47 2.10 -1.80 5.42
N ARG A 48 2.75 -0.77 4.86
CA ARG A 48 4.20 -0.60 4.93
C ARG A 48 4.55 0.82 5.37
N SER A 49 5.62 0.94 6.15
CA SER A 49 6.22 2.24 6.45
C SER A 49 7.07 2.68 5.28
N VAL A 50 6.84 3.89 4.78
CA VAL A 50 7.57 4.47 3.65
C VAL A 50 7.98 5.90 3.97
N ASN A 51 9.06 6.35 3.35
CA ASN A 51 9.36 7.76 3.20
C ASN A 51 9.01 8.18 1.77
N PHE A 52 8.93 9.48 1.53
CA PHE A 52 8.64 10.03 0.21
C PHE A 52 9.73 11.00 -0.22
N LEU A 53 9.85 11.20 -1.54
CA LEU A 53 10.83 12.09 -2.14
C LEU A 53 10.43 13.54 -1.90
N THR A 54 11.39 14.34 -1.45
CA THR A 54 11.29 15.78 -1.31
C THR A 54 12.46 16.46 -2.00
N ASP A 55 12.34 17.76 -2.22
CA ASP A 55 13.53 18.59 -2.46
C ASP A 55 14.40 18.72 -1.19
N THR A 56 15.51 19.45 -1.27
CA THR A 56 16.42 19.68 -0.15
C THR A 56 15.80 20.48 1.01
N ASP A 57 14.76 21.25 0.76
CA ASP A 57 14.04 22.03 1.77
C ASP A 57 12.93 21.23 2.45
N GLY A 58 12.55 20.09 1.87
CA GLY A 58 11.56 19.15 2.43
C GLY A 58 10.16 19.29 1.81
N MET A 59 10.04 19.95 0.66
CA MET A 59 8.79 20.02 -0.08
C MET A 59 8.59 18.74 -0.91
N SER A 60 7.39 18.17 -0.85
CA SER A 60 7.04 16.89 -1.49
C SER A 60 7.06 16.97 -3.01
N LEU A 61 7.49 15.86 -3.63
CA LEU A 61 7.57 15.71 -5.08
C LEU A 61 6.63 14.62 -5.59
N TYR A 62 5.96 14.93 -6.69
CA TYR A 62 4.89 14.11 -7.28
C TYR A 62 5.18 13.73 -8.73
N THR A 63 4.53 12.68 -9.21
CA THR A 63 4.46 12.29 -10.62
C THR A 63 3.02 12.35 -11.14
N PHE A 64 2.89 12.38 -12.47
CA PHE A 64 1.60 12.52 -13.15
C PHE A 64 1.34 11.34 -14.10
N ASP A 65 0.26 10.60 -13.90
CA ASP A 65 -0.12 9.43 -14.70
C ASP A 65 -0.31 9.73 -16.19
N LYS A 66 -0.60 10.98 -16.56
CA LYS A 66 -0.76 11.35 -17.97
C LYS A 66 0.55 11.69 -18.65
N ASP A 67 1.66 11.78 -17.92
CA ASP A 67 2.96 11.96 -18.52
C ASP A 67 3.38 10.72 -19.29
N THR A 68 4.32 10.92 -20.20
CA THR A 68 5.03 9.82 -20.84
C THR A 68 6.45 9.79 -20.31
N LEU A 69 7.13 8.64 -20.40
CA LEU A 69 8.52 8.55 -19.95
C LEU A 69 9.38 9.62 -20.63
N ASN A 70 10.13 10.36 -19.82
CA ASN A 70 10.96 11.50 -20.20
C ASN A 70 10.22 12.69 -20.83
N LYS A 71 8.91 12.85 -20.58
CA LYS A 71 8.14 13.98 -21.13
C LYS A 71 6.91 14.33 -20.30
N SER A 72 6.88 15.59 -19.86
CA SER A 72 5.71 16.22 -19.26
C SER A 72 4.60 16.47 -20.29
N ASN A 73 3.37 16.12 -19.93
CA ASN A 73 2.13 16.50 -20.61
C ASN A 73 1.33 17.51 -19.76
N CYS A 74 1.93 18.09 -18.71
CA CYS A 74 1.36 19.16 -17.90
C CYS A 74 1.59 20.51 -18.61
N ASP A 75 0.54 21.05 -19.21
CA ASP A 75 0.57 22.34 -19.91
C ASP A 75 0.71 23.55 -18.97
N ALA A 76 0.71 24.76 -19.53
CA ALA A 76 0.88 26.00 -18.77
C ALA A 76 -0.20 26.23 -17.69
N GLU A 77 -1.43 25.76 -17.88
CA GLU A 77 -2.49 25.89 -16.87
C GLU A 77 -2.33 24.83 -15.78
N CYS A 78 -1.96 23.61 -16.16
CA CYS A 78 -1.61 22.54 -15.23
C CYS A 78 -0.46 22.98 -14.32
N GLN A 79 0.58 23.63 -14.86
CA GLN A 79 1.76 24.08 -14.12
C GLN A 79 1.48 25.18 -13.08
N LYS A 80 0.36 25.91 -13.18
CA LYS A 80 -0.05 26.85 -12.13
C LYS A 80 -0.46 26.14 -10.83
N ILE A 81 -0.91 24.89 -10.95
CA ILE A 81 -1.33 24.04 -9.82
C ILE A 81 -0.22 23.05 -9.47
N TRP A 82 0.51 22.58 -10.48
CA TRP A 82 1.58 21.59 -10.39
C TRP A 82 2.89 22.16 -10.96
N PRO A 83 3.56 23.09 -10.25
CA PRO A 83 4.81 23.66 -10.74
C PRO A 83 5.85 22.58 -11.00
N LEU A 84 6.66 22.76 -12.05
CA LEU A 84 7.73 21.82 -12.39
C LEU A 84 8.82 21.87 -11.30
N PHE A 85 9.38 20.71 -10.93
CA PHE A 85 10.60 20.67 -10.14
C PHE A 85 11.81 20.85 -11.06
N GLN A 86 12.40 22.04 -11.05
CA GLN A 86 13.47 22.42 -11.96
C GLN A 86 14.86 22.29 -11.32
N GLY A 87 15.88 22.00 -12.13
CA GLY A 87 17.26 21.84 -11.69
C GLY A 87 18.19 21.31 -12.78
N ALA A 88 19.32 20.75 -12.37
CA ALA A 88 20.33 20.20 -13.27
C ALA A 88 20.56 18.70 -13.05
N ASN A 89 21.29 18.03 -13.94
CA ASN A 89 21.65 16.63 -13.72
C ASN A 89 22.41 16.43 -12.40
N THR A 90 22.09 15.35 -11.71
CA THR A 90 22.72 14.99 -10.43
C THR A 90 23.61 13.77 -10.57
N THR A 91 24.24 13.37 -9.47
CA THR A 91 25.00 12.12 -9.38
C THR A 91 24.11 10.87 -9.30
N SER A 92 22.80 11.04 -9.05
CA SER A 92 21.87 9.92 -8.97
C SER A 92 21.57 9.35 -10.36
N SER A 93 21.55 8.03 -10.48
CA SER A 93 21.06 7.38 -11.71
C SER A 93 19.54 7.48 -11.85
N ASP A 94 18.84 7.70 -10.75
CA ASP A 94 17.39 7.75 -10.66
C ASP A 94 16.83 9.16 -10.89
N ILE A 95 17.61 10.23 -10.70
CA ILE A 95 17.18 11.62 -10.92
C ILE A 95 17.95 12.22 -12.10
N LYS A 96 17.24 12.68 -13.13
CA LYS A 96 17.84 13.30 -14.31
C LYS A 96 17.01 14.47 -14.81
N VAL A 97 17.67 15.44 -15.43
CA VAL A 97 16.98 16.48 -16.19
C VAL A 97 16.39 15.88 -17.46
N LEU A 98 15.21 16.33 -17.85
CA LEU A 98 14.62 16.00 -19.14
C LEU A 98 15.41 16.69 -20.26
N ASP A 99 15.59 16.00 -21.38
CA ASP A 99 16.43 16.47 -22.48
C ASP A 99 15.93 17.82 -23.02
N GLY A 100 16.82 18.82 -23.03
CA GLY A 100 16.52 20.15 -23.56
C GLY A 100 15.68 21.05 -22.64
N THR A 101 15.49 20.66 -21.37
CA THR A 101 14.80 21.47 -20.37
C THR A 101 15.64 21.57 -19.09
N ASP A 102 15.10 22.23 -18.07
CA ASP A 102 15.57 22.20 -16.69
C ASP A 102 14.65 21.38 -15.78
N HIS A 103 13.66 20.66 -16.31
CA HIS A 103 12.70 19.89 -15.54
C HIS A 103 13.30 18.54 -15.12
N LEU A 104 13.31 18.25 -13.82
CA LEU A 104 13.83 16.99 -13.29
C LEU A 104 12.78 15.87 -13.35
N ALA A 105 13.28 14.65 -13.49
CA ALA A 105 12.50 13.43 -13.51
C ALA A 105 13.11 12.35 -12.61
N TYR A 106 12.24 11.65 -11.86
CA TYR A 106 12.61 10.45 -11.11
C TYR A 106 12.27 9.21 -11.90
N ARG A 107 13.26 8.37 -12.19
CA ARG A 107 13.13 7.14 -12.98
C ARG A 107 12.36 7.36 -14.28
N LYS A 108 12.65 8.49 -14.95
CA LYS A 108 12.03 8.97 -16.20
C LYS A 108 10.62 9.55 -16.06
N HIS A 109 10.09 9.69 -14.85
CA HIS A 109 8.83 10.37 -14.58
C HIS A 109 9.07 11.82 -14.18
N PRO A 110 8.52 12.81 -14.91
CA PRO A 110 8.70 14.22 -14.57
C PRO A 110 8.18 14.52 -13.15
N LEU A 111 8.92 15.37 -12.43
CA LEU A 111 8.65 15.69 -11.02
C LEU A 111 7.98 17.05 -10.88
N TYR A 112 7.00 17.12 -9.98
CA TYR A 112 6.21 18.34 -9.76
C TYR A 112 6.10 18.65 -8.27
N TYR A 113 5.95 19.93 -7.97
CA TYR A 113 5.40 20.43 -6.73
C TYR A 113 3.88 20.49 -6.80
N PHE A 114 3.24 20.74 -5.66
CA PHE A 114 1.82 21.02 -5.58
C PHE A 114 1.55 22.34 -4.88
N VAL A 115 0.77 23.22 -5.50
CA VAL A 115 0.54 24.60 -5.01
C VAL A 115 -0.13 24.67 -3.63
N ASN A 116 -0.84 23.63 -3.21
CA ASN A 116 -1.48 23.60 -1.88
C ASN A 116 -0.60 22.96 -0.79
N ASP A 117 0.63 22.54 -1.10
CA ASP A 117 1.61 22.17 -0.08
C ASP A 117 2.31 23.43 0.41
N ASN A 118 1.97 23.86 1.62
CA ASN A 118 2.43 25.15 2.17
C ASN A 118 3.49 24.98 3.26
N ALA A 119 3.72 23.74 3.71
CA ALA A 119 4.71 23.40 4.72
C ALA A 119 5.51 22.16 4.32
N VAL A 120 6.71 22.07 4.89
CA VAL A 120 7.56 20.88 4.80
C VAL A 120 6.79 19.62 5.16
N GLY A 121 6.92 18.61 4.31
CA GLY A 121 6.24 17.33 4.46
C GLY A 121 4.75 17.34 4.17
N ASP A 122 4.13 18.43 3.72
CA ASP A 122 2.76 18.40 3.16
C ASP A 122 2.68 17.46 1.96
N VAL A 123 1.63 16.62 1.93
CA VAL A 123 1.42 15.60 0.89
C VAL A 123 0.04 15.74 0.24
N ASN A 124 -0.50 16.96 0.21
CA ASN A 124 -1.91 17.20 -0.17
C ASN A 124 -2.17 16.95 -1.66
N GLY A 125 -1.09 16.83 -2.46
CA GLY A 125 -1.17 16.49 -3.88
C GLY A 125 -1.39 14.99 -4.12
N ASP A 126 -1.15 14.15 -3.13
CA ASP A 126 -1.23 12.72 -3.32
C ASP A 126 -2.67 12.29 -3.66
N ASN A 127 -2.80 11.39 -4.63
CA ASN A 127 -4.06 10.88 -5.15
C ASN A 127 -5.04 11.94 -5.70
N VAL A 128 -4.62 13.18 -5.95
CA VAL A 128 -5.50 14.21 -6.56
C VAL A 128 -6.03 13.69 -7.89
N LYS A 129 -7.36 13.61 -8.02
CA LYS A 129 -8.06 13.05 -9.19
C LYS A 129 -7.64 11.61 -9.57
N ASN A 130 -6.99 10.87 -8.67
CA ASN A 130 -6.42 9.53 -8.90
C ASN A 130 -5.36 9.46 -10.02
N VAL A 131 -4.71 10.58 -10.34
CA VAL A 131 -3.71 10.64 -11.43
C VAL A 131 -2.41 11.33 -11.01
N TRP A 132 -2.37 11.88 -9.80
CA TRP A 132 -1.18 12.48 -9.21
C TRP A 132 -0.75 11.62 -8.03
N HIS A 133 0.54 11.29 -7.97
CA HIS A 133 1.04 10.32 -7.00
C HIS A 133 2.29 10.86 -6.33
N LEU A 134 2.33 10.78 -5.01
CA LEU A 134 3.53 11.06 -4.24
C LEU A 134 4.60 10.02 -4.57
N VAL A 135 5.85 10.46 -4.71
CA VAL A 135 6.95 9.54 -5.01
C VAL A 135 7.44 8.85 -3.74
N TYR A 136 6.91 7.65 -3.46
CA TYR A 136 7.46 6.76 -2.45
C TYR A 136 8.71 6.06 -2.96
N ALA A 137 9.66 5.76 -2.09
CA ALA A 137 10.78 4.92 -2.48
C ALA A 137 11.30 4.05 -1.33
N ALA A 138 11.62 2.80 -1.70
CA ALA A 138 12.02 1.75 -0.77
C ALA A 138 13.52 1.76 -0.40
N LYS A 139 14.33 2.66 -0.98
CA LYS A 139 15.79 2.63 -0.83
C LYS A 139 16.39 4.01 -0.75
N SER A 140 17.29 4.24 0.21
CA SER A 140 18.09 5.46 0.36
C SER A 140 18.63 5.97 -0.98
N LEU A 141 18.26 7.21 -1.32
CA LEU A 141 18.70 7.94 -2.50
C LEU A 141 19.68 8.99 -2.00
N THR A 142 20.87 9.02 -2.61
CA THR A 142 21.86 10.06 -2.37
C THR A 142 21.86 10.96 -3.58
N ASP A 143 21.41 12.20 -3.39
CA ASP A 143 21.23 13.17 -4.45
C ASP A 143 21.46 14.59 -3.90
N SER A 144 21.86 15.52 -4.77
CA SER A 144 22.18 16.89 -4.37
C SER A 144 20.99 17.85 -4.38
N GLN A 145 19.88 17.48 -5.03
CA GLN A 145 18.68 18.31 -5.17
C GLN A 145 17.46 17.69 -4.50
N THR A 146 17.52 16.39 -4.21
CA THR A 146 16.44 15.66 -3.55
C THR A 146 16.96 14.88 -2.36
N LYS A 147 16.05 14.61 -1.43
CA LYS A 147 16.26 13.73 -0.28
C LYS A 147 14.96 13.00 0.02
N TYR A 148 14.99 12.07 0.95
CA TYR A 148 13.75 11.55 1.52
C TYR A 148 13.29 12.39 2.70
N SER A 149 11.97 12.43 2.86
CA SER A 149 11.30 13.01 4.01
C SER A 149 11.86 12.46 5.31
N ALA A 150 11.94 13.33 6.33
CA ALA A 150 12.23 12.88 7.69
C ALA A 150 11.01 12.16 8.29
N GLU A 151 9.82 12.57 7.85
CA GLU A 151 8.53 11.99 8.19
C GLU A 151 8.36 10.65 7.49
N THR A 152 7.86 9.66 8.22
CA THR A 152 7.37 8.42 7.63
C THR A 152 5.88 8.52 7.36
N MET A 153 5.42 7.75 6.38
CA MET A 153 4.03 7.53 6.04
C MET A 153 3.71 6.04 6.22
N THR A 154 2.48 5.74 6.61
CA THR A 154 1.92 4.40 6.46
C THR A 154 1.22 4.35 5.13
N GLN A 155 1.73 3.52 4.23
CA GLN A 155 1.10 3.23 2.94
C GLN A 155 0.39 1.89 3.01
N THR A 156 -0.91 1.91 2.76
CA THR A 156 -1.74 0.71 2.67
C THR A 156 -1.83 0.29 1.21
N TYR A 157 -1.47 -0.96 0.92
CA TYR A 157 -1.44 -1.49 -0.44
C TYR A 157 -2.25 -2.78 -0.59
N LEU A 158 -2.69 -3.04 -1.81
CA LEU A 158 -3.53 -4.17 -2.16
C LEU A 158 -2.73 -5.47 -2.22
N THR A 159 -3.30 -6.52 -1.66
CA THR A 159 -2.77 -7.88 -1.75
C THR A 159 -3.85 -8.86 -2.16
N ASP A 160 -3.42 -10.04 -2.61
CA ASP A 160 -4.32 -11.18 -2.67
C ASP A 160 -4.68 -11.72 -1.29
N LYS A 161 -5.46 -12.82 -1.25
CA LYS A 161 -5.91 -13.48 -0.02
C LYS A 161 -4.74 -13.98 0.86
N ASP A 162 -3.58 -14.22 0.28
CA ASP A 162 -2.39 -14.77 0.94
C ASP A 162 -1.38 -13.66 1.32
N GLY A 163 -1.72 -12.39 1.09
CA GLY A 163 -0.89 -11.24 1.45
C GLY A 163 0.23 -10.94 0.45
N ARG A 164 0.17 -11.50 -0.76
CA ARG A 164 1.12 -11.17 -1.84
C ARG A 164 0.71 -9.85 -2.49
N ALA A 165 1.66 -8.93 -2.63
CA ALA A 165 1.43 -7.60 -3.21
C ALA A 165 0.96 -7.68 -4.67
N LEU A 166 0.04 -6.78 -5.02
CA LEU A 166 -0.45 -6.62 -6.38
C LEU A 166 0.07 -5.30 -6.97
N TYR A 167 0.38 -5.36 -8.26
CA TYR A 167 1.06 -4.30 -9.00
C TYR A 167 0.31 -3.86 -10.24
N THR A 168 0.57 -2.64 -10.69
CA THR A 168 0.16 -2.09 -11.98
C THR A 168 1.37 -1.73 -12.82
N PHE A 169 1.16 -1.57 -14.13
CA PHE A 169 2.21 -1.31 -15.11
C PHE A 169 1.90 -0.05 -15.93
N ASP A 170 2.83 0.90 -15.97
CA ASP A 170 2.61 2.18 -16.67
C ASP A 170 2.38 2.05 -18.17
N LYS A 171 2.86 0.97 -18.79
CA LYS A 171 2.63 0.75 -20.21
C LYS A 171 1.25 0.20 -20.50
N ASP A 172 0.49 -0.22 -19.50
CA ASP A 172 -0.88 -0.67 -19.70
C ASP A 172 -1.79 0.52 -19.98
N THR A 173 -2.85 0.26 -20.73
CA THR A 173 -3.94 1.23 -20.89
C THR A 173 -5.19 0.67 -20.25
N LYS A 174 -6.22 1.51 -20.09
CA LYS A 174 -7.46 1.11 -19.43
C LYS A 174 -8.04 -0.14 -20.11
N GLY A 175 -8.08 -1.25 -19.38
CA GLY A 175 -8.62 -2.53 -19.85
C GLY A 175 -7.67 -3.35 -20.73
N VAL A 176 -6.43 -2.92 -20.95
CA VAL A 176 -5.48 -3.58 -21.87
C VAL A 176 -4.14 -3.80 -21.18
N SER A 177 -3.76 -5.07 -21.07
CA SER A 177 -2.40 -5.46 -20.66
C SER A 177 -1.45 -5.41 -21.85
N ASN A 178 -0.25 -4.88 -21.62
CA ASN A 178 0.90 -4.89 -22.53
C ASN A 178 2.06 -5.77 -22.02
N CYS A 179 1.83 -6.52 -20.94
CA CYS A 179 2.82 -7.46 -20.40
C CYS A 179 2.58 -8.86 -20.96
N TYR A 180 3.36 -9.22 -21.98
CA TYR A 180 3.33 -10.52 -22.66
C TYR A 180 4.74 -11.13 -22.78
N GLY A 181 4.83 -12.40 -23.19
CA GLY A 181 6.11 -13.08 -23.40
C GLY A 181 6.93 -13.21 -22.12
N GLU A 182 8.20 -12.78 -22.13
CA GLU A 182 9.07 -12.82 -20.94
C GLU A 182 8.58 -11.90 -19.81
N CYS A 183 7.74 -10.90 -20.12
CA CYS A 183 7.19 -10.01 -19.10
C CYS A 183 6.36 -10.79 -18.08
N GLU A 184 5.51 -11.71 -18.53
CA GLU A 184 4.61 -12.49 -17.65
C GLU A 184 5.34 -13.59 -16.84
N GLU A 185 6.63 -13.85 -17.12
CA GLU A 185 7.46 -14.72 -16.27
C GLU A 185 7.97 -13.99 -15.02
N ILE A 186 8.27 -12.70 -15.17
CA ILE A 186 8.74 -11.83 -14.08
C ILE A 186 7.55 -11.18 -13.35
N TRP A 187 6.50 -10.88 -14.12
CA TRP A 187 5.27 -10.24 -13.67
C TRP A 187 4.05 -11.10 -14.01
N PRO A 188 3.86 -12.24 -13.33
CA PRO A 188 2.72 -13.10 -13.58
C PRO A 188 1.41 -12.34 -13.45
N VAL A 189 0.48 -12.60 -14.37
CA VAL A 189 -0.84 -11.98 -14.33
C VAL A 189 -1.58 -12.39 -13.06
N TYR A 190 -2.24 -11.43 -12.42
CA TYR A 190 -3.16 -11.73 -11.35
C TYR A 190 -4.57 -11.93 -11.91
N HIS A 191 -5.15 -13.09 -11.60
CA HIS A 191 -6.53 -13.38 -11.91
C HIS A 191 -7.20 -14.03 -10.71
N ILE A 192 -8.39 -13.52 -10.38
CA ILE A 192 -9.33 -14.18 -9.52
C ILE A 192 -10.72 -14.08 -10.15
N SER A 193 -11.43 -15.21 -10.21
CA SER A 193 -12.76 -15.23 -10.78
C SER A 193 -13.75 -14.60 -9.80
N ASN A 194 -14.46 -13.53 -10.19
CA ASN A 194 -15.49 -12.88 -9.37
C ASN A 194 -15.01 -12.44 -7.97
N VAL A 195 -14.54 -11.20 -7.85
CA VAL A 195 -14.15 -10.59 -6.57
C VAL A 195 -15.36 -10.49 -5.65
N GLN A 196 -15.27 -11.10 -4.46
CA GLN A 196 -16.37 -11.14 -3.48
C GLN A 196 -16.14 -10.25 -2.26
N GLY A 197 -14.88 -10.01 -1.90
CA GLY A 197 -14.49 -9.20 -0.75
C GLY A 197 -13.33 -8.29 -1.09
N VAL A 198 -13.38 -7.05 -0.59
CA VAL A 198 -12.34 -6.03 -0.82
C VAL A 198 -12.01 -5.30 0.49
N PRO A 199 -10.80 -4.73 0.61
CA PRO A 199 -10.43 -3.87 1.74
C PRO A 199 -11.39 -2.70 1.95
N THR A 200 -11.45 -2.20 3.19
CA THR A 200 -12.18 -0.99 3.54
C THR A 200 -11.75 0.18 2.64
N GLY A 201 -12.72 0.95 2.15
CA GLY A 201 -12.47 2.09 1.25
C GLY A 201 -12.50 1.73 -0.23
N LEU A 202 -12.55 0.43 -0.57
CA LEU A 202 -12.76 -0.05 -1.92
C LEU A 202 -14.17 -0.63 -2.09
N THR A 203 -14.59 -0.76 -3.35
CA THR A 203 -15.82 -1.42 -3.74
C THR A 203 -15.52 -2.58 -4.69
N VAL A 204 -16.35 -3.61 -4.71
CA VAL A 204 -16.20 -4.72 -5.69
C VAL A 204 -16.22 -4.18 -7.13
N SER A 205 -16.98 -3.11 -7.40
CA SER A 205 -17.03 -2.45 -8.71
C SER A 205 -15.73 -1.75 -9.15
N ASP A 206 -14.78 -1.54 -8.24
CA ASP A 206 -13.44 -1.10 -8.62
C ASP A 206 -12.66 -2.20 -9.35
N PHE A 207 -13.13 -3.46 -9.29
CA PHE A 207 -12.49 -4.60 -9.90
C PHE A 207 -13.29 -5.11 -11.10
N THR A 208 -12.58 -5.39 -12.18
CA THR A 208 -13.16 -5.92 -13.42
C THR A 208 -12.31 -7.07 -13.94
N THR A 209 -12.87 -7.89 -14.83
CA THR A 209 -12.08 -8.86 -15.60
C THR A 209 -11.82 -8.27 -16.98
N ILE A 210 -10.55 -8.34 -17.41
CA ILE A 210 -10.15 -8.04 -18.79
C ILE A 210 -9.76 -9.32 -19.51
N PHE A 211 -9.86 -9.30 -20.83
CA PHE A 211 -9.46 -10.40 -21.69
C PHE A 211 -8.18 -10.02 -22.44
N ARG A 212 -7.19 -10.91 -22.38
CA ARG A 212 -5.86 -10.77 -22.99
C ARG A 212 -5.83 -11.40 -24.38
N ASP A 213 -4.90 -10.96 -25.22
CA ASP A 213 -4.71 -11.55 -26.55
C ASP A 213 -4.08 -12.94 -26.46
N ALA A 214 -4.83 -13.96 -26.90
CA ALA A 214 -4.41 -15.35 -26.88
C ALA A 214 -3.18 -15.62 -27.77
N ASN A 215 -2.94 -14.80 -28.79
CA ASN A 215 -1.77 -14.97 -29.66
C ASN A 215 -0.47 -14.44 -29.00
N GLN A 216 -0.60 -13.61 -27.96
CA GLN A 216 0.55 -13.00 -27.27
C GLN A 216 0.81 -13.63 -25.89
N SER A 217 -0.20 -14.22 -25.25
CA SER A 217 -0.03 -14.93 -23.98
C SER A 217 0.83 -16.19 -24.17
N LYS A 218 1.92 -16.29 -23.40
CA LYS A 218 2.82 -17.45 -23.37
C LYS A 218 2.33 -18.51 -22.37
N THR A 219 1.71 -18.07 -21.28
CA THR A 219 1.15 -18.88 -20.19
C THR A 219 -0.22 -19.48 -20.52
N GLY A 220 -0.92 -18.93 -21.52
CA GLY A 220 -2.29 -19.31 -21.86
C GLY A 220 -3.35 -18.73 -20.91
N ILE A 221 -2.96 -17.89 -19.95
CA ILE A 221 -3.89 -17.21 -19.06
C ILE A 221 -4.47 -16.00 -19.81
N LEU A 222 -5.75 -16.08 -20.14
CA LEU A 222 -6.46 -15.07 -20.95
C LEU A 222 -7.29 -14.10 -20.13
N GLU A 223 -7.65 -14.46 -18.90
CA GLU A 223 -8.39 -13.57 -18.01
C GLU A 223 -7.44 -12.93 -17.00
N GLN A 224 -7.66 -11.66 -16.71
CA GLN A 224 -6.86 -10.91 -15.76
C GLN A 224 -7.76 -9.95 -14.98
N THR A 225 -7.54 -9.86 -13.67
CA THR A 225 -8.25 -8.90 -12.84
C THR A 225 -7.64 -7.52 -13.03
N ALA A 226 -8.46 -6.48 -13.16
CA ALA A 226 -8.04 -5.09 -13.27
C ALA A 226 -8.67 -4.24 -12.16
N TYR A 227 -7.87 -3.39 -11.52
CA TYR A 227 -8.30 -2.42 -10.50
C TYR A 227 -8.40 -1.03 -11.11
N LYS A 228 -9.59 -0.41 -11.04
CA LYS A 228 -9.92 0.88 -11.68
C LYS A 228 -9.51 0.91 -13.16
N GLY A 229 -9.59 -0.24 -13.82
CA GLY A 229 -9.21 -0.45 -15.22
C GLY A 229 -7.71 -0.65 -15.47
N LYS A 230 -6.84 -0.63 -14.46
CA LYS A 230 -5.42 -1.00 -14.58
C LYS A 230 -5.26 -2.52 -14.34
N PRO A 231 -4.67 -3.29 -15.28
CA PRO A 231 -4.44 -4.73 -15.09
C PRO A 231 -3.54 -5.00 -13.89
N LEU A 232 -3.82 -6.09 -13.16
CA LEU A 232 -3.09 -6.45 -11.94
C LEU A 232 -2.09 -7.58 -12.19
N TYR A 233 -0.94 -7.48 -11.54
CA TYR A 233 0.15 -8.45 -11.64
C TYR A 233 0.73 -8.80 -10.27
N TYR A 234 1.32 -9.99 -10.20
CA TYR A 234 2.30 -10.33 -9.18
C TYR A 234 3.70 -9.91 -9.61
N PHE A 235 4.64 -9.96 -8.67
CA PHE A 235 6.07 -9.90 -8.94
C PHE A 235 6.74 -11.19 -8.46
N THR A 236 7.39 -11.94 -9.35
CA THR A 236 7.93 -13.27 -9.04
C THR A 236 8.87 -13.30 -7.81
N PRO A 237 9.76 -12.31 -7.60
CA PRO A 237 10.57 -12.24 -6.38
C PRO A 237 9.78 -12.05 -5.07
N ASP A 238 8.59 -11.45 -5.12
CA ASP A 238 7.73 -11.23 -3.93
C ASP A 238 6.70 -12.35 -3.75
N ALA A 239 6.36 -13.08 -4.83
CA ALA A 239 5.27 -14.04 -4.87
C ALA A 239 5.40 -15.25 -3.91
N LYS A 240 6.55 -15.40 -3.23
CA LYS A 240 6.83 -16.47 -2.27
C LYS A 240 6.59 -16.08 -0.82
N GLN A 241 6.43 -14.78 -0.52
CA GLN A 241 6.34 -14.27 0.85
C GLN A 241 5.32 -13.14 0.95
N SER A 242 4.42 -13.25 1.92
CA SER A 242 3.46 -12.18 2.24
C SER A 242 4.20 -10.91 2.70
N GLY A 243 3.73 -9.75 2.27
CA GLY A 243 4.22 -8.45 2.74
C GLY A 243 5.43 -7.87 2.02
N GLU A 244 6.01 -8.60 1.06
CA GLU A 244 7.12 -8.10 0.24
C GLU A 244 6.62 -7.18 -0.87
N THR A 245 7.30 -6.06 -1.08
CA THR A 245 6.94 -5.04 -2.08
C THR A 245 8.11 -4.59 -2.97
N LYS A 246 9.06 -5.49 -3.24
CA LYS A 246 10.29 -5.19 -4.01
C LYS A 246 10.03 -4.91 -5.48
N GLY A 247 8.84 -5.26 -5.97
CA GLY A 247 8.38 -4.91 -7.32
C GLY A 247 8.16 -3.42 -7.52
N ASP A 248 7.97 -2.66 -6.44
CA ASP A 248 7.64 -1.26 -6.54
C ASP A 248 8.79 -0.44 -7.16
N TRP A 249 8.43 0.42 -8.11
CA TRP A 249 9.33 1.19 -8.98
C TRP A 249 10.35 0.39 -9.79
N VAL A 250 10.19 -0.92 -9.98
CA VAL A 250 11.10 -1.71 -10.82
C VAL A 250 11.12 -1.13 -12.23
N LYS A 251 12.34 -0.87 -12.75
CA LYS A 251 12.57 -0.19 -14.04
C LYS A 251 11.84 1.17 -14.18
N GLY A 252 11.35 1.74 -13.08
CA GLY A 252 10.57 2.98 -13.05
C GLY A 252 9.12 2.87 -13.51
N VAL A 253 8.59 1.68 -13.82
CA VAL A 253 7.30 1.56 -14.54
C VAL A 253 6.31 0.61 -13.88
N TRP A 254 6.71 -0.01 -12.78
CA TRP A 254 5.88 -0.95 -12.01
C TRP A 254 5.57 -0.33 -10.66
N HIS A 255 4.31 -0.34 -10.26
CA HIS A 255 3.86 0.33 -9.05
C HIS A 255 3.01 -0.60 -8.22
N VAL A 256 3.30 -0.68 -6.93
CA VAL A 256 2.41 -1.36 -5.98
C VAL A 256 1.06 -0.64 -6.00
N VAL A 257 -0.03 -1.40 -5.93
CA VAL A 257 -1.37 -0.81 -5.87
C VAL A 257 -1.59 -0.18 -4.50
N GLU A 258 -1.42 1.13 -4.42
CA GLU A 258 -1.79 1.90 -3.24
C GLU A 258 -3.32 2.02 -3.12
N ILE A 259 -3.82 1.81 -1.90
CA ILE A 259 -5.21 2.02 -1.51
C ILE A 259 -5.36 3.37 -0.82
N SER A 260 -4.42 3.66 0.08
CA SER A 260 -4.36 4.92 0.83
C SER A 260 -2.97 5.13 1.41
N SER A 261 -2.63 6.38 1.66
CA SER A 261 -1.44 6.77 2.40
C SER A 261 -1.83 7.75 3.51
N VAL A 262 -1.23 7.60 4.69
CA VAL A 262 -1.43 8.52 5.82
C VAL A 262 -0.08 8.88 6.41
N LYS A 263 0.12 10.17 6.71
CA LYS A 263 1.29 10.59 7.48
C LYS A 263 1.32 9.77 8.76
N THR A 264 2.46 9.15 9.03
CA THR A 264 2.79 8.64 10.36
C THR A 264 3.10 9.84 11.25
N SER A 265 2.20 10.82 11.29
CA SER A 265 2.22 11.95 12.20
C SER A 265 2.08 11.36 13.57
N ALA A 266 3.21 10.95 14.19
CA ALA A 266 3.28 10.06 15.34
C ALA A 266 1.89 9.49 15.58
N VAL A 267 1.55 8.38 14.89
CA VAL A 267 0.61 7.47 15.52
C VAL A 267 1.28 7.29 16.87
N LYS A 268 0.87 8.09 17.88
CA LYS A 268 0.95 7.70 19.26
C LYS A 268 0.32 6.36 19.10
N ALA A 269 1.16 5.32 19.09
CA ALA A 269 0.71 3.94 19.12
C ALA A 269 -0.50 4.04 20.00
N SER A 270 -1.68 3.76 19.43
CA SER A 270 -2.92 3.78 20.21
C SER A 270 -2.50 3.18 21.55
N PRO A 271 -2.59 3.90 22.68
CA PRO A 271 -1.93 3.44 23.92
C PRO A 271 -2.49 2.09 24.42
N TYR A 272 -3.38 1.51 23.62
CA TYR A 272 -4.11 0.28 23.75
C TYR A 272 -3.57 -0.73 22.71
N THR A 273 -3.31 -1.94 23.19
CA THR A 273 -2.84 -3.06 22.39
C THR A 273 -3.90 -3.50 21.36
N ALA A 274 -3.49 -4.24 20.32
CA ALA A 274 -4.43 -4.86 19.38
C ALA A 274 -5.47 -5.74 20.10
N GLU A 275 -5.05 -6.41 21.18
CA GLU A 275 -5.92 -7.19 22.07
C GLU A 275 -7.00 -6.30 22.74
N ALA A 276 -6.63 -5.11 23.22
CA ALA A 276 -7.59 -4.17 23.81
C ALA A 276 -8.62 -3.69 22.78
N VAL A 277 -8.20 -3.45 21.52
CA VAL A 277 -9.09 -3.10 20.41
C VAL A 277 -10.04 -4.25 20.09
N GLU A 278 -9.57 -5.50 20.06
CA GLU A 278 -10.39 -6.68 19.81
C GLU A 278 -11.43 -6.92 20.92
N LYS A 279 -11.00 -6.84 22.19
CA LYS A 279 -11.88 -6.91 23.36
C LYS A 279 -12.93 -5.78 23.32
N GLY A 280 -12.52 -4.58 22.94
CA GLY A 280 -13.41 -3.43 22.75
C GLY A 280 -14.45 -3.64 21.66
N LYS A 281 -14.04 -4.20 20.52
CA LYS A 281 -14.92 -4.58 19.41
C LYS A 281 -15.98 -5.56 19.86
N ALA A 282 -15.62 -6.61 20.60
CA ALA A 282 -16.57 -7.60 21.10
C ALA A 282 -17.62 -6.99 22.05
N ILE A 283 -17.23 -5.99 22.87
CA ILE A 283 -18.18 -5.26 23.72
C ILE A 283 -19.11 -4.38 22.87
N PHE A 284 -18.55 -3.67 21.90
CA PHE A 284 -19.29 -2.71 21.07
C PHE A 284 -20.30 -3.40 20.16
N THR A 285 -19.90 -4.48 19.48
CA THR A 285 -20.73 -5.16 18.48
C THR A 285 -21.85 -5.99 19.09
N ASN A 286 -21.84 -6.21 20.41
CA ASN A 286 -22.90 -6.93 21.10
C ASN A 286 -24.27 -6.27 20.87
N PRO A 287 -25.22 -6.94 20.20
CA PRO A 287 -26.50 -6.36 19.78
C PRO A 287 -27.46 -6.04 20.93
N SER A 288 -27.15 -6.50 22.15
CA SER A 288 -27.88 -6.10 23.37
C SER A 288 -27.30 -4.86 24.06
N LYS A 289 -26.13 -4.38 23.60
CA LYS A 289 -25.37 -3.27 24.20
C LYS A 289 -25.24 -2.08 23.25
N CYS A 290 -24.06 -1.84 22.69
CA CYS A 290 -23.72 -0.58 22.04
C CYS A 290 -24.26 -0.52 20.60
N SER A 291 -24.04 -1.58 19.80
CA SER A 291 -24.40 -1.60 18.38
C SER A 291 -25.89 -1.44 18.10
N ARG A 292 -26.75 -1.76 19.07
CA ARG A 292 -28.21 -1.53 19.00
C ARG A 292 -28.57 -0.07 18.76
N CYS A 293 -27.89 0.84 19.45
CA CYS A 293 -28.18 2.28 19.40
C CYS A 293 -27.16 3.04 18.56
N HIS A 294 -25.92 2.56 18.51
CA HIS A 294 -24.80 3.20 17.83
C HIS A 294 -24.54 2.66 16.42
N GLY A 295 -25.25 1.62 15.99
CA GLY A 295 -24.95 0.92 14.75
C GLY A 295 -23.77 -0.05 14.92
N VAL A 296 -23.71 -1.09 14.07
CA VAL A 296 -22.64 -2.11 14.12
C VAL A 296 -21.27 -1.56 13.76
N ASP A 297 -21.25 -0.46 13.00
CA ASP A 297 -20.08 0.27 12.54
C ASP A 297 -19.80 1.53 13.38
N GLY A 298 -20.63 1.82 14.38
CA GLY A 298 -20.57 3.06 15.15
C GLY A 298 -20.88 4.32 14.36
N GLN A 299 -21.39 4.20 13.12
CA GLN A 299 -21.62 5.34 12.22
C GLN A 299 -23.07 5.39 11.72
N THR A 300 -23.69 4.22 11.52
CA THR A 300 -25.10 4.10 11.18
C THR A 300 -25.99 4.65 12.30
N LYS A 301 -27.17 5.17 11.94
CA LYS A 301 -28.14 5.79 12.85
C LYS A 301 -29.41 4.94 12.98
N PRO A 302 -29.42 3.83 13.74
CA PRO A 302 -30.60 2.99 13.89
C PRO A 302 -31.82 3.71 14.52
N LEU A 303 -31.59 4.80 15.28
CA LEU A 303 -32.62 5.49 16.07
C LEU A 303 -32.70 7.02 15.80
N GLY A 304 -32.12 7.52 14.70
CA GLY A 304 -32.19 8.94 14.35
C GLY A 304 -31.37 9.90 15.23
N VAL A 305 -30.70 9.41 16.28
CA VAL A 305 -29.77 10.20 17.12
C VAL A 305 -28.40 10.27 16.46
N ASP A 306 -27.74 11.44 16.52
CA ASP A 306 -26.39 11.60 15.99
C ASP A 306 -25.37 10.78 16.78
N ASN A 307 -24.76 9.78 16.14
CA ASN A 307 -23.61 9.09 16.70
C ASN A 307 -22.35 9.95 16.50
N ILE A 308 -22.03 10.79 17.49
CA ILE A 308 -20.93 11.77 17.42
C ILE A 308 -19.59 11.11 17.75
N ILE A 309 -19.60 10.01 18.52
CA ILE A 309 -18.38 9.51 19.16
C ILE A 309 -17.43 8.85 18.17
N ALA A 310 -17.92 7.97 17.29
CA ALA A 310 -17.07 7.36 16.26
C ALA A 310 -16.61 8.38 15.20
N ARG A 311 -17.31 9.52 15.04
CA ARG A 311 -16.95 10.55 14.06
C ARG A 311 -15.88 11.51 14.55
N TYR A 312 -15.80 11.79 15.85
CA TYR A 312 -14.97 12.88 16.38
C TYR A 312 -14.19 12.54 17.67
N GLY A 313 -14.37 11.35 18.26
CA GLY A 313 -13.84 11.01 19.58
C GLY A 313 -12.43 10.43 19.57
N ASP A 314 -11.53 11.05 20.34
CA ASP A 314 -10.28 10.41 20.79
C ASP A 314 -10.56 9.44 21.96
N ALA A 315 -9.86 8.31 22.03
CA ALA A 315 -10.05 7.28 23.04
C ALA A 315 -9.94 7.81 24.48
N LYS A 316 -9.07 8.79 24.75
CA LYS A 316 -8.96 9.43 26.07
C LYS A 316 -10.23 10.20 26.44
N LEU A 317 -10.80 10.93 25.48
CA LEU A 317 -12.05 11.67 25.66
C LEU A 317 -13.23 10.73 25.86
N ILE A 318 -13.29 9.63 25.11
CA ILE A 318 -14.33 8.60 25.25
C ILE A 318 -14.23 7.96 26.64
N THR A 319 -13.02 7.59 27.07
CA THR A 319 -12.75 7.05 28.41
C THR A 319 -13.22 8.01 29.49
N GLN A 320 -12.85 9.29 29.38
CA GLN A 320 -13.24 10.31 30.36
C GLN A 320 -14.76 10.48 30.44
N LYS A 321 -15.46 10.53 29.30
CA LYS A 321 -16.91 10.67 29.27
C LYS A 321 -17.63 9.45 29.83
N LEU A 322 -17.18 8.24 29.50
CA LEU A 322 -17.75 7.01 30.04
C LEU A 322 -17.53 6.90 31.55
N LYS A 323 -16.33 7.25 32.05
CA LYS A 323 -16.06 7.28 33.49
C LYS A 323 -16.88 8.35 34.21
N ASP A 324 -16.99 9.55 33.65
CA ASP A 324 -17.82 10.62 34.21
C ASP A 324 -19.30 10.19 34.31
N MET A 325 -19.85 9.58 33.25
CA MET A 325 -21.22 9.06 33.29
C MET A 325 -21.40 7.91 34.30
N ARG A 326 -20.41 7.02 34.42
CA ARG A 326 -20.44 5.91 35.38
C ARG A 326 -20.37 6.40 36.83
N ASP A 327 -19.41 7.28 37.12
CA ASP A 327 -19.00 7.65 38.47
C ASP A 327 -19.81 8.83 39.01
N ASN A 328 -20.16 9.80 38.15
CA ASN A 328 -20.86 11.02 38.52
C ASN A 328 -22.32 11.08 38.02
N GLY A 329 -22.77 10.08 37.25
CA GLY A 329 -24.16 9.98 36.78
C GLY A 329 -24.46 10.91 35.61
N ASN A 330 -25.44 11.81 35.78
CA ASN A 330 -25.87 12.73 34.72
C ASN A 330 -25.58 14.22 35.03
N PRO A 331 -24.32 14.62 35.24
CA PRO A 331 -23.99 15.99 35.65
C PRO A 331 -24.08 17.02 34.51
N SER A 332 -24.38 16.61 33.28
CA SER A 332 -24.39 17.49 32.08
C SER A 332 -25.58 17.24 31.15
N ASN A 333 -26.72 16.78 31.68
CA ASN A 333 -27.92 16.41 30.90
C ASN A 333 -27.60 15.48 29.71
N ARG A 334 -26.68 14.53 29.94
CA ARG A 334 -26.37 13.40 29.07
C ARG A 334 -27.57 12.45 28.99
N ASP A 335 -27.57 11.59 27.98
CA ASP A 335 -28.61 10.58 27.78
C ASP A 335 -28.62 9.54 28.94
N ASP A 336 -29.74 9.39 29.64
CA ASP A 336 -29.90 8.46 30.77
C ASP A 336 -29.67 6.98 30.37
N ALA A 337 -29.94 6.62 29.11
CA ALA A 337 -29.62 5.30 28.60
C ALA A 337 -28.10 5.08 28.53
N MET A 338 -27.34 6.11 28.13
CA MET A 338 -25.88 6.05 28.12
C MET A 338 -25.28 6.03 29.53
N VAL A 339 -25.89 6.75 30.48
CA VAL A 339 -25.49 6.69 31.91
C VAL A 339 -25.70 5.28 32.46
N THR A 340 -26.85 4.67 32.19
CA THR A 340 -27.14 3.28 32.58
C THR A 340 -26.13 2.29 31.98
N VAL A 341 -25.81 2.43 30.69
CA VAL A 341 -24.80 1.59 30.03
C VAL A 341 -23.42 1.79 30.65
N ALA A 342 -23.00 3.03 30.89
CA ALA A 342 -21.71 3.35 31.49
C ALA A 342 -21.54 2.76 32.90
N LYS A 343 -22.62 2.77 33.71
CA LYS A 343 -22.68 2.14 35.05
C LYS A 343 -22.38 0.64 35.04
N GLY A 344 -22.65 -0.05 33.92
CA GLY A 344 -22.39 -1.48 33.76
C GLY A 344 -20.98 -1.84 33.28
N LEU A 345 -20.09 -0.87 33.06
CA LEU A 345 -18.75 -1.11 32.51
C LEU A 345 -17.66 -1.02 33.58
N SER A 346 -16.77 -2.03 33.60
CA SER A 346 -15.52 -1.97 34.37
C SER A 346 -14.54 -0.96 33.77
N ASP A 347 -13.52 -0.56 34.54
CA ASP A 347 -12.45 0.31 34.03
C ASP A 347 -11.76 -0.27 32.79
N GLU A 348 -11.47 -1.57 32.81
CA GLU A 348 -10.88 -2.29 31.66
C GLU A 348 -11.82 -2.29 30.45
N ALA A 349 -13.12 -2.53 30.66
CA ALA A 349 -14.11 -2.51 29.59
C ALA A 349 -14.26 -1.11 28.97
N ILE A 350 -14.23 -0.04 29.78
CA ILE A 350 -14.25 1.34 29.29
C ILE A 350 -13.00 1.63 28.44
N ILE A 351 -11.83 1.21 28.91
CA ILE A 351 -10.56 1.40 28.20
C ILE A 351 -10.58 0.67 26.86
N ASN A 352 -10.93 -0.62 26.84
CA ASN A 352 -10.98 -1.45 25.64
C ASN A 352 -12.02 -0.90 24.65
N LEU A 353 -13.23 -0.55 25.13
CA LEU A 353 -14.28 0.03 24.30
C LEU A 353 -13.84 1.36 23.69
N SER A 354 -13.19 2.22 24.46
CA SER A 354 -12.68 3.51 23.98
C SER A 354 -11.57 3.34 22.94
N ALA A 355 -10.70 2.35 23.13
CA ALA A 355 -9.66 1.98 22.16
C ALA A 355 -10.27 1.59 20.81
N PHE A 356 -11.27 0.72 20.83
CA PHE A 356 -11.98 0.31 19.61
C PHE A 356 -12.75 1.47 18.96
N VAL A 357 -13.53 2.24 19.72
CA VAL A 357 -14.34 3.32 19.12
C VAL A 357 -13.46 4.40 18.48
N ALA A 358 -12.26 4.65 19.00
CA ALA A 358 -11.31 5.56 18.39
C ALA A 358 -10.77 5.08 17.02
N THR A 359 -10.77 3.76 16.76
CA THR A 359 -10.41 3.23 15.42
C THR A 359 -11.51 3.43 14.38
N LEU A 360 -12.74 3.77 14.82
CA LEU A 360 -13.87 4.05 13.93
C LEU A 360 -13.85 5.48 13.38
N LYS A 361 -12.89 6.31 13.81
CA LYS A 361 -12.67 7.67 13.33
C LYS A 361 -12.20 7.63 11.88
N LYS A 362 -12.91 8.35 11.01
CA LYS A 362 -12.49 8.63 9.63
C LYS A 362 -11.61 9.87 9.58
#